data_AF-A0A950XFA7-F1
#
_entry.id   AF-A0A950XFA7-F1
#
_cell.length_a   1.000
_cell.length_b   1.000
_cell.length_c   1.000
_cell.angle_alpha   90.00
_cell.angle_beta   90.00
_cell.angle_gamma   90.00
#
_symmetry.space_group_name_H-M   'P 1'
#
loop_
_entity.id
_entity.type
_entity.pdbx_description
1 polymer ?
#
loop_
_entity_poly.entity_id
_entity_poly.type
_entity_poly.pdbx_seq_one_letter_code
_entity_poly.pdbx_strand_id
1 'polypeptide(L)'
;MIVSFNVRTIIYGAAAIALMALCSPDAIRSALAASASALVEATPFLFAGIALSLLLKRHWRVAEYVGCGCGAGPSARSLPATAATWLLFGPYVALARFGAASIAGLVMSRTRTHCDRGDAGKPGPLGELAAMLPAALLAGIATQFGTLFDATHRTPIESVLGGALFGFLAAPCGIGAVAVAGALRERDPVAAAGFLCVAGILDVRALRARSSRTGGVDAFAYLMLAAALGIVASRHGDALVHPAFAVPVACCAIAATFLALFASRQRCASVRIAPAAMLAGALLGAPPPRYHATETTMRDLFAGEELSFTGTLVRTSGSSALVRYAITCCRADAAPIAVRLERPPPYETGAWLRVNGVLEDRGGDMRLRAQRIERISAPGDPFLYR
;
A
#
# COMPACT_ATOMS: atom_id res chain seq x y z
N MET A 1 38.32 -5.30 -2.47
CA MET A 1 37.22 -4.32 -2.36
C MET A 1 36.24 -4.86 -1.33
N ILE A 2 36.29 -4.38 -0.08
CA ILE A 2 35.43 -4.88 1.00
C ILE A 2 34.07 -4.19 0.84
N VAL A 3 33.06 -4.94 0.40
CA VAL A 3 31.68 -4.45 0.32
C VAL A 3 31.18 -4.33 1.75
N SER A 4 31.13 -3.11 2.29
CA SER A 4 30.50 -2.87 3.59
C SER A 4 29.00 -3.12 3.45
N PHE A 5 28.55 -4.33 3.77
CA PHE A 5 27.13 -4.63 3.82
C PHE A 5 26.50 -3.82 4.95
N ASN A 6 25.48 -3.04 4.61
CA ASN A 6 24.73 -2.29 5.60
C ASN A 6 23.98 -3.32 6.48
N VAL A 7 24.22 -3.31 7.78
CA VAL A 7 23.58 -4.22 8.76
C VAL A 7 22.05 -4.25 8.58
N ARG A 8 21.43 -3.13 8.20
CA ARG A 8 20.00 -3.09 7.86
C ARG A 8 19.63 -3.96 6.66
N THR A 9 20.43 -3.94 5.60
CA THR A 9 20.16 -4.77 4.42
C THR A 9 20.25 -6.26 4.78
N ILE A 10 21.19 -6.63 5.66
CA ILE A 10 21.28 -7.99 6.19
C ILE A 10 20.06 -8.32 7.05
N ILE A 11 19.68 -7.45 7.98
CA ILE A 11 18.51 -7.67 8.86
C ILE A 11 17.22 -7.76 8.03
N TYR A 12 16.98 -6.82 7.11
CA TYR A 12 15.79 -6.85 6.25
C TYR A 12 15.82 -8.04 5.28
N GLY A 13 16.98 -8.39 4.76
CA GLY A 13 17.15 -9.56 3.89
C GLY A 13 16.89 -10.86 4.64
N ALA A 14 17.48 -11.04 5.82
CA ALA A 14 17.27 -12.21 6.67
C ALA A 14 15.82 -12.30 7.15
N ALA A 15 15.22 -11.17 7.56
CA ALA A 15 13.81 -11.11 7.92
C ALA A 15 12.92 -11.50 6.74
N ALA A 16 13.18 -10.99 5.54
CA ALA A 16 12.42 -11.34 4.33
C ALA A 16 12.58 -12.83 3.96
N ILE A 17 13.79 -13.40 4.08
CA ILE A 17 14.03 -14.83 3.83
C ILE A 17 13.32 -15.70 4.87
N ALA A 18 13.43 -15.36 6.16
CA ALA A 18 12.73 -16.06 7.22
C ALA A 18 11.21 -15.99 7.00
N LEU A 19 10.70 -14.84 6.55
CA LEU A 19 9.31 -14.68 6.19
C LEU A 19 8.89 -15.55 5.01
N MET A 20 9.72 -15.60 3.95
CA MET A 20 9.46 -16.46 2.79
C MET A 20 9.47 -17.95 3.15
N ALA A 21 10.27 -18.36 4.14
CA ALA A 21 10.27 -19.73 4.65
C ALA A 21 9.05 -20.06 5.51
N LEU A 22 8.45 -19.07 6.18
CA LEU A 22 7.30 -19.24 7.07
C LEU A 22 5.95 -19.01 6.38
N CYS A 23 5.92 -18.34 5.23
CA CYS A 23 4.71 -18.00 4.50
C CYS A 23 4.29 -19.05 3.47
N SER A 24 2.98 -19.17 3.25
CA SER A 24 2.47 -19.81 2.03
C SER A 24 2.87 -19.00 0.78
N PRO A 25 3.04 -19.65 -0.38
CA PRO A 25 3.33 -18.95 -1.64
C PRO A 25 2.31 -17.84 -1.98
N ASP A 26 1.05 -18.01 -1.59
CA ASP A 26 0.00 -17.02 -1.83
C ASP A 26 0.16 -15.77 -0.95
N ALA A 27 0.58 -15.93 0.31
CA ALA A 27 0.90 -14.80 1.19
C ALA A 27 2.12 -14.00 0.68
N ILE A 28 3.09 -14.68 0.08
CA ILE A 28 4.25 -14.02 -0.54
C ILE A 28 3.81 -13.24 -1.79
N ARG A 29 2.97 -13.84 -2.65
CA ARG A 29 2.42 -13.18 -3.84
C ARG A 29 1.59 -11.95 -3.48
N SER A 30 0.71 -12.05 -2.49
CA SER A 30 -0.13 -10.93 -2.05
C SER A 30 0.69 -9.80 -1.43
N ALA A 31 1.68 -10.13 -0.58
CA ALA A 31 2.59 -9.13 -0.01
C ALA A 31 3.42 -8.43 -1.10
N LEU A 32 3.93 -9.17 -2.09
CA LEU A 32 4.65 -8.60 -3.23
C LEU A 32 3.75 -7.73 -4.11
N ALA A 33 2.52 -8.16 -4.38
CA ALA A 33 1.55 -7.37 -5.14
C ALA A 33 1.19 -6.07 -4.43
N ALA A 34 0.91 -6.12 -3.12
CA ALA A 34 0.65 -4.92 -2.31
C ALA A 34 1.87 -3.97 -2.28
N SER A 35 3.07 -4.53 -2.18
CA SER A 35 4.31 -3.76 -2.22
C SER A 35 4.53 -3.10 -3.57
N ALA A 36 4.31 -3.83 -4.67
CA ALA A 36 4.46 -3.33 -6.02
C ALA A 36 3.42 -2.26 -6.33
N SER A 37 2.16 -2.47 -5.94
CA SER A 37 1.08 -1.49 -6.00
C SER A 37 1.48 -0.17 -5.35
N ALA A 38 1.90 -0.20 -4.08
CA ALA A 38 2.32 1.00 -3.36
C ALA A 38 3.49 1.74 -4.03
N LEU A 39 4.44 1.00 -4.62
CA LEU A 39 5.57 1.59 -5.34
C LEU A 39 5.12 2.22 -6.68
N VAL A 40 4.24 1.57 -7.42
CA VAL A 40 3.70 2.09 -8.68
C VAL A 40 2.89 3.36 -8.41
N GLU A 41 2.02 3.37 -7.40
CA GLU A 41 1.22 4.56 -7.03
C GLU A 41 2.08 5.72 -6.54
N ALA A 42 3.19 5.44 -5.85
CA ALA A 42 4.12 6.48 -5.42
C ALA A 42 4.92 7.10 -6.57
N THR A 43 5.06 6.39 -7.70
CA THR A 43 5.96 6.77 -8.79
C THR A 43 5.59 8.11 -9.45
N PRO A 44 4.31 8.37 -9.82
CA PRO A 44 3.90 9.69 -10.32
C PRO A 44 4.28 10.86 -9.41
N PHE A 45 4.12 10.70 -8.09
CA PHE A 45 4.46 11.76 -7.14
C PHE A 45 5.97 12.00 -7.06
N LEU A 46 6.78 10.94 -7.17
CA LEU A 46 8.24 11.06 -7.23
C LEU A 46 8.69 11.84 -8.47
N PHE A 47 8.20 11.44 -9.65
CA PHE A 47 8.54 12.13 -10.91
C PHE A 47 8.04 13.57 -10.92
N ALA A 48 6.82 13.82 -10.44
CA ALA A 48 6.26 15.17 -10.34
C ALA A 48 7.09 16.05 -9.38
N GLY A 49 7.49 15.52 -8.21
CA GLY A 49 8.34 16.25 -7.27
C GLY A 49 9.70 16.62 -7.85
N ILE A 50 10.32 15.70 -8.61
CA ILE A 50 11.59 15.96 -9.30
C ILE A 50 11.40 16.99 -10.41
N ALA A 51 10.39 16.84 -11.26
CA ALA A 51 10.11 17.78 -12.34
C ALA A 51 9.85 19.19 -11.80
N LEU A 52 9.05 19.31 -10.74
CA LEU A 52 8.77 20.58 -10.07
C LEU A 52 10.04 21.17 -9.43
N SER A 53 10.91 20.35 -8.85
CA SER A 53 12.19 20.81 -8.30
C SER A 53 13.11 21.38 -9.38
N LEU A 54 13.11 20.78 -10.58
CA LEU A 54 13.87 21.25 -11.74
C LEU A 54 13.29 22.53 -12.34
N LEU A 55 11.97 22.71 -12.31
CA LEU A 55 11.29 23.91 -12.78
C LEU A 55 11.50 25.09 -11.83
N LEU A 56 11.41 24.87 -10.52
CA LEU A 56 11.40 25.95 -9.54
C LEU A 56 12.79 26.50 -9.20
N LYS A 57 13.89 25.86 -9.63
CA LYS A 57 15.35 26.21 -9.60
C LYS A 57 15.96 26.98 -8.39
N ARG A 58 15.17 27.48 -7.42
CA ARG A 58 15.58 28.49 -6.43
C ARG A 58 14.86 28.38 -5.08
N HIS A 59 13.73 27.67 -4.97
CA HIS A 59 13.06 27.42 -3.68
C HIS A 59 13.30 26.00 -3.15
N TRP A 60 14.50 25.79 -2.58
CA TRP A 60 14.99 24.50 -2.09
C TRP A 60 14.11 23.82 -1.03
N ARG A 61 13.21 24.55 -0.37
CA ARG A 61 12.32 23.98 0.66
C ARG A 61 11.08 23.29 0.08
N VAL A 62 10.61 23.66 -1.11
CA VAL A 62 9.36 23.12 -1.66
C VAL A 62 9.51 21.66 -2.07
N ALA A 63 10.69 21.26 -2.56
CA ALA A 63 10.96 19.87 -2.96
C ALA A 63 10.77 18.88 -1.81
N GLU A 64 11.02 19.31 -0.56
CA GLU A 64 10.82 18.47 0.63
C GLU A 64 9.35 18.17 0.92
N TYR A 65 8.45 19.06 0.52
CA TYR A 65 7.00 18.91 0.69
C TYR A 65 6.38 18.14 -0.48
N VAL A 66 6.94 18.21 -1.69
CA VAL A 66 6.30 17.62 -2.88
C VAL A 66 6.78 16.18 -3.15
N GLY A 67 7.93 15.79 -2.60
CA GLY A 67 8.44 14.41 -2.69
C GLY A 67 7.65 13.40 -1.83
N CYS A 68 8.08 12.15 -1.83
CA CYS A 68 7.41 11.07 -1.08
C CYS A 68 7.74 11.04 0.44
N GLY A 69 8.47 12.04 0.93
CA GLY A 69 8.89 12.15 2.32
C GLY A 69 10.18 11.39 2.68
N CYS A 70 10.87 10.76 1.74
CA CYS A 70 12.13 10.04 2.02
C CYS A 70 13.35 10.96 2.28
N GLY A 71 13.21 12.28 2.14
CA GLY A 71 14.28 13.26 2.29
C GLY A 71 14.77 13.49 3.73
N ALA A 72 15.64 14.49 3.90
CA ALA A 72 16.29 14.84 5.17
C ALA A 72 15.33 15.56 6.15
N GLY A 73 14.25 14.91 6.57
CA GLY A 73 13.35 15.44 7.58
C GLY A 73 12.15 14.53 7.84
N PRO A 74 11.21 14.96 8.69
CA PRO A 74 10.01 14.20 8.98
C PRO A 74 9.23 13.89 7.71
N SER A 75 9.12 12.61 7.34
CA SER A 75 8.50 12.18 6.09
C SER A 75 7.01 12.50 6.01
N ALA A 76 6.34 12.67 7.15
CA ALA A 76 4.91 13.00 7.20
C ALA A 76 4.59 14.45 6.77
N ARG A 77 5.60 15.30 6.57
CA ARG A 77 5.43 16.64 5.99
C ARG A 77 5.21 16.63 4.47
N SER A 78 5.35 15.47 3.83
CA SER A 78 5.12 15.37 2.38
C SER A 78 3.64 15.49 2.05
N LEU A 79 3.30 16.37 1.10
CA LEU A 79 1.95 16.59 0.60
C LEU A 79 1.30 15.29 0.10
N PRO A 80 1.98 14.38 -0.63
CA PRO A 80 1.41 13.08 -0.96
C PRO A 80 1.03 12.26 0.28
N ALA A 81 1.85 12.26 1.33
CA ALA A 81 1.52 11.55 2.56
C ALA A 81 0.37 12.23 3.32
N THR A 82 0.31 13.56 3.33
CA THR A 82 -0.81 14.31 3.92
C THR A 82 -2.11 14.05 3.17
N ALA A 83 -2.10 14.10 1.84
CA ALA A 83 -3.26 13.77 1.00
C ALA A 83 -3.72 12.32 1.22
N ALA A 84 -2.80 11.35 1.24
CA ALA A 84 -3.13 9.96 1.54
C ALA A 84 -3.70 9.80 2.96
N THR A 85 -3.13 10.51 3.95
CA THR A 85 -3.67 10.51 5.33
C THR A 85 -5.06 11.13 5.37
N TRP A 86 -5.32 12.18 4.60
CA TRP A 86 -6.63 12.82 4.53
C TRP A 86 -7.67 11.86 3.97
N LEU A 87 -7.37 11.22 2.84
CA LEU A 87 -8.30 10.28 2.20
C LEU A 87 -8.63 9.10 3.10
N LEU A 88 -7.63 8.55 3.81
CA LEU A 88 -7.83 7.36 4.62
C LEU A 88 -8.32 7.66 6.04
N PHE A 89 -7.83 8.71 6.70
CA PHE A 89 -8.07 8.98 8.13
C PHE A 89 -8.82 10.28 8.39
N GLY A 90 -9.14 11.05 7.35
CA GLY A 90 -9.84 12.32 7.44
C GLY A 90 -8.91 13.55 7.58
N PRO A 91 -9.47 14.75 7.36
CA PRO A 91 -8.71 16.01 7.33
C PRO A 91 -8.02 16.32 8.64
N TYR A 92 -8.69 16.10 9.77
CA TYR A 92 -8.16 16.45 11.10
C TYR A 92 -6.89 15.66 11.43
N VAL A 93 -6.89 14.35 11.15
CA VAL A 93 -5.72 13.48 11.37
C VAL A 93 -4.58 13.90 10.45
N ALA A 94 -4.88 14.21 9.18
CA ALA A 94 -3.88 14.67 8.22
C ALA A 94 -3.23 16.00 8.63
N LEU A 95 -4.03 16.99 9.03
CA LEU A 95 -3.55 18.30 9.48
C LEU A 95 -2.75 18.20 10.78
N ALA A 96 -3.23 17.43 11.76
CA ALA A 96 -2.52 17.19 13.01
C ALA A 96 -1.15 16.54 12.76
N ARG A 97 -1.13 15.51 11.91
CA ARG A 97 0.10 14.79 11.55
C ARG A 97 1.09 15.66 10.77
N PHE A 98 0.60 16.46 9.82
CA PHE A 98 1.43 17.43 9.09
C PHE A 98 1.97 18.52 10.01
N GLY A 99 1.16 19.04 10.93
CA GLY A 99 1.56 20.01 11.94
C GLY A 99 2.65 19.46 12.86
N ALA A 100 2.45 18.26 13.40
CA ALA A 100 3.44 17.58 14.25
C ALA A 100 4.76 17.34 13.52
N ALA A 101 4.72 16.87 12.27
CA ALA A 101 5.90 16.70 11.42
C ALA A 101 6.61 18.03 11.13
N SER A 102 5.85 19.11 10.91
CA SER A 102 6.41 20.45 10.67
C SER A 102 7.09 21.00 11.91
N ILE A 103 6.48 20.85 13.08
CA ILE A 103 7.08 21.25 14.38
C ILE A 103 8.34 20.44 14.64
N ALA A 104 8.30 19.11 14.48
CA ALA A 104 9.48 18.25 14.60
C ALA A 104 10.60 18.70 13.65
N GLY A 105 10.27 19.01 12.40
CA GLY A 105 11.22 19.51 11.40
C GLY A 105 11.87 20.83 11.83
N LEU A 106 11.09 21.77 12.38
CA LEU A 106 11.61 23.03 12.92
C LEU A 106 12.57 22.79 14.09
N VAL A 107 12.22 21.92 15.04
CA VAL A 107 13.08 21.56 16.17
C VAL A 107 14.40 20.93 15.69
N MET A 108 14.33 20.00 14.73
CA MET A 108 15.52 19.34 14.17
C MET A 108 16.38 20.26 13.30
N SER A 109 15.78 21.25 12.64
CA SER A 109 16.55 22.21 11.83
C SER A 109 17.43 23.13 12.69
N ARG A 110 16.99 23.46 13.91
CA ARG A 110 17.76 24.27 14.87
C ARG A 110 19.01 23.54 15.39
N THR A 111 18.99 22.21 15.42
CA THR A 111 20.14 21.41 15.86
C THR A 111 21.11 21.08 14.73
N ARG A 112 20.65 21.13 13.46
CA ARG A 112 21.48 20.81 12.27
C ARG A 112 22.26 21.99 11.67
N THR A 113 22.05 23.23 12.14
CA THR A 113 22.67 24.44 11.58
C THR A 113 24.20 24.51 11.61
N HIS A 114 24.90 23.50 12.16
CA HIS A 114 26.35 23.58 12.36
C HIS A 114 27.23 22.59 11.58
N CYS A 115 26.72 21.49 11.02
CA CYS A 115 27.63 20.43 10.54
C CYS A 115 27.54 20.02 9.06
N ASP A 116 26.57 20.47 8.26
CA ASP A 116 26.36 19.82 6.94
C ASP A 116 25.95 20.78 5.81
N ARG A 117 26.83 21.75 5.53
CA ARG A 117 26.75 22.60 4.31
C ARG A 117 27.43 21.97 3.09
N GLY A 118 27.85 20.71 3.20
CA GLY A 118 28.52 19.98 2.13
C GLY A 118 27.52 19.48 1.09
N ASP A 119 27.64 20.01 -0.12
CA ASP A 119 27.10 19.56 -1.41
C ASP A 119 26.22 18.29 -1.36
N ALA A 120 24.98 18.44 -0.87
CA ALA A 120 23.99 17.37 -0.87
C ALA A 120 23.62 17.08 -2.32
N GLY A 121 24.21 16.03 -2.89
CA GLY A 121 24.00 15.64 -4.27
C GLY A 121 22.52 15.52 -4.61
N LYS A 122 22.17 15.91 -5.85
CA LYS A 122 20.79 15.99 -6.33
C LYS A 122 20.06 14.65 -6.11
N PRO A 123 18.86 14.65 -5.50
CA PRO A 123 18.09 13.42 -5.31
C PRO A 123 17.68 12.83 -6.67
N GLY A 124 17.97 11.54 -6.86
CA GLY A 124 17.57 10.79 -8.05
C GLY A 124 16.36 9.88 -7.77
N PRO A 125 15.43 9.70 -8.73
CA PRO A 125 14.18 8.97 -8.51
C PRO A 125 14.40 7.51 -8.09
N LEU A 126 15.41 6.84 -8.64
CA LEU A 126 15.71 5.46 -8.27
C LEU A 126 16.23 5.31 -6.83
N GLY A 127 16.97 6.32 -6.33
CA GLY A 127 17.43 6.34 -4.95
C GLY A 127 16.26 6.48 -3.97
N GLU A 128 15.31 7.35 -4.31
CA GLU A 128 14.08 7.55 -3.54
C GLU A 128 13.21 6.29 -3.56
N LEU A 129 13.01 5.68 -4.73
CA LEU A 129 12.23 4.45 -4.90
C LEU A 129 12.86 3.28 -4.12
N ALA A 130 14.18 3.12 -4.18
CA ALA A 130 14.91 2.13 -3.38
C ALA A 130 14.77 2.36 -1.87
N ALA A 131 14.65 3.62 -1.43
CA ALA A 131 14.40 3.96 -0.03
C ALA A 131 12.95 3.66 0.42
N MET A 132 12.01 3.54 -0.53
CA MET A 132 10.61 3.16 -0.27
C MET A 132 10.38 1.66 -0.21
N LEU A 133 11.20 0.85 -0.89
CA LEU A 133 11.01 -0.61 -0.95
C LEU A 133 10.87 -1.30 0.42
N PRO A 134 11.70 -1.01 1.45
CA PRO A 134 11.53 -1.65 2.77
C PRO A 134 10.19 -1.30 3.41
N ALA A 135 9.69 -0.07 3.20
CA ALA A 135 8.41 0.37 3.72
C ALA A 135 7.25 -0.34 3.00
N ALA A 136 7.33 -0.46 1.67
CA ALA A 136 6.34 -1.17 0.86
C ALA A 136 6.28 -2.66 1.24
N LEU A 137 7.44 -3.31 1.40
CA LEU A 137 7.52 -4.69 1.89
C LEU A 137 6.93 -4.83 3.28
N LEU A 138 7.29 -3.97 4.23
CA LEU A 138 6.71 -4.01 5.57
C LEU A 138 5.19 -3.81 5.58
N ALA A 139 4.66 -2.99 4.67
CA ALA A 139 3.21 -2.85 4.49
C ALA A 139 2.58 -4.15 3.98
N GLY A 140 3.14 -4.76 2.93
CA GLY A 140 2.69 -6.06 2.43
C GLY A 140 2.74 -7.14 3.52
N ILE A 141 3.82 -7.17 4.31
CA ILE A 141 3.96 -8.09 5.44
C ILE A 141 2.89 -7.81 6.50
N ALA A 142 2.72 -6.56 6.94
CA ALA A 142 1.71 -6.21 7.94
C ALA A 142 0.29 -6.60 7.52
N THR A 143 -0.06 -6.43 6.23
CA THR A 143 -1.38 -6.86 5.71
C THR A 143 -1.59 -8.37 5.80
N GLN A 144 -0.55 -9.18 5.59
CA GLN A 144 -0.66 -10.64 5.69
C GLN A 144 -0.59 -11.14 7.13
N PHE A 145 0.27 -10.54 7.94
CA PHE A 145 0.59 -11.02 9.28
C PHE A 145 -0.23 -10.42 10.41
N GLY A 146 -1.06 -9.42 10.16
CA GLY A 146 -1.99 -8.92 11.18
C GLY A 146 -2.98 -9.96 11.71
N THR A 147 -3.12 -11.14 11.09
CA THR A 147 -3.85 -12.27 11.68
C THR A 147 -3.08 -12.97 12.80
N LEU A 148 -1.74 -12.91 12.81
CA LEU A 148 -0.93 -13.36 13.94
C LEU A 148 -0.97 -12.37 15.11
N PHE A 149 -1.36 -11.12 14.85
CA PHE A 149 -1.60 -10.11 15.86
C PHE A 149 -3.08 -10.13 16.26
N ASP A 150 -3.53 -11.25 16.85
CA ASP A 150 -4.88 -11.32 17.39
C ASP A 150 -5.01 -10.32 18.55
N ALA A 151 -5.65 -9.19 18.28
CA ALA A 151 -5.74 -8.04 19.18
C ALA A 151 -6.72 -8.29 20.34
N THR A 152 -7.45 -9.40 20.31
CA THR A 152 -8.49 -9.75 21.29
C THR A 152 -7.98 -9.87 22.73
N HIS A 153 -6.68 -10.06 22.94
CA HIS A 153 -6.08 -10.19 24.28
C HIS A 153 -5.20 -9.01 24.71
N ARG A 154 -5.02 -7.97 23.88
CA ARG A 154 -4.14 -6.85 24.22
C ARG A 154 -4.91 -5.69 24.82
N THR A 155 -4.31 -5.05 25.81
CA THR A 155 -4.86 -3.80 26.35
C THR A 155 -4.70 -2.68 25.32
N PRO A 156 -5.58 -1.67 25.30
CA PRO A 156 -5.46 -0.53 24.37
C PRO A 156 -4.09 0.16 24.45
N ILE A 157 -3.50 0.23 25.66
CA ILE A 157 -2.18 0.84 25.88
C ILE A 157 -1.09 0.02 25.18
N GLU A 158 -1.11 -1.30 25.29
CA GLU A 158 -0.15 -2.18 24.59
C GLU A 158 -0.30 -2.06 23.07
N SER A 159 -1.53 -1.93 22.56
CA SER A 159 -1.77 -1.70 21.15
C SER A 159 -1.21 -0.35 20.68
N VAL A 160 -1.46 0.76 21.42
CA VAL A 160 -0.86 2.07 21.09
C VAL A 160 0.66 2.00 21.12
N LEU A 161 1.26 1.46 22.19
CA LEU A 161 2.71 1.37 22.36
C LEU A 161 3.34 0.46 21.31
N GLY A 162 2.71 -0.68 21.01
CA GLY A 162 3.14 -1.60 19.96
C GLY A 162 3.10 -0.96 18.58
N GLY A 163 2.02 -0.25 18.25
CA GLY A 163 1.91 0.51 17.01
C GLY A 163 2.95 1.63 16.91
N ALA A 164 3.14 2.40 17.98
CA ALA A 164 4.12 3.47 18.06
C ALA A 164 5.56 2.96 17.91
N LEU A 165 5.92 1.89 18.62
CA LEU A 165 7.21 1.24 18.53
C LEU A 165 7.44 0.67 17.13
N PHE A 166 6.42 0.05 16.53
CA PHE A 166 6.48 -0.44 15.16
C PHE A 166 6.70 0.71 14.18
N GLY A 167 5.98 1.84 14.32
CA GLY A 167 6.17 3.04 13.51
C GLY A 167 7.58 3.62 13.63
N PHE A 168 8.14 3.64 14.84
CA PHE A 168 9.50 4.08 15.11
C PHE A 168 10.56 3.18 14.45
N LEU A 169 10.42 1.86 14.59
CA LEU A 169 11.39 0.88 14.09
C LEU A 169 11.30 0.67 12.58
N ALA A 170 10.08 0.57 12.05
CA ALA A 170 9.82 0.39 10.63
C ALA A 170 10.27 1.61 9.83
N ALA A 171 10.16 2.80 10.43
CA ALA A 171 10.56 4.08 9.84
C ALA A 171 10.20 4.16 8.34
N PRO A 172 8.91 4.00 7.98
CA PRO A 172 8.52 4.02 6.58
C PRO A 172 8.59 5.45 6.02
N CYS A 173 8.68 5.56 4.70
CA CYS A 173 8.40 6.83 4.02
C CYS A 173 6.99 7.32 4.37
N GLY A 174 6.69 8.60 4.19
CA GLY A 174 5.43 9.19 4.65
C GLY A 174 4.21 8.46 4.08
N ILE A 175 4.26 8.13 2.79
CA ILE A 175 3.22 7.35 2.09
C ILE A 175 3.15 5.91 2.61
N GLY A 176 4.30 5.23 2.74
CA GLY A 176 4.35 3.86 3.27
C GLY A 176 3.79 3.77 4.69
N ALA A 177 3.98 4.80 5.51
CA ALA A 177 3.40 4.88 6.83
C ALA A 177 1.86 4.97 6.78
N VAL A 178 1.30 5.72 5.83
CA VAL A 178 -0.16 5.77 5.65
C VAL A 178 -0.69 4.39 5.23
N ALA A 179 -0.03 3.72 4.29
CA ALA A 179 -0.44 2.41 3.81
C ALA A 179 -0.45 1.36 4.94
N VAL A 180 0.64 1.30 5.73
CA VAL A 180 0.73 0.42 6.90
C VAL A 180 -0.36 0.74 7.92
N ALA A 181 -0.56 2.02 8.22
CA ALA A 181 -1.60 2.43 9.15
C ALA A 181 -3.00 2.07 8.64
N GLY A 182 -3.25 2.19 7.34
CA GLY A 182 -4.52 1.82 6.71
C GLY A 182 -4.81 0.34 6.92
N ALA A 183 -3.81 -0.52 6.67
CA ALA A 183 -3.89 -1.94 6.93
C ALA A 183 -4.09 -2.27 8.42
N LEU A 184 -3.41 -1.55 9.32
CA LEU A 184 -3.59 -1.72 10.77
C LEU A 184 -4.98 -1.29 11.22
N ARG A 185 -5.55 -0.23 10.65
CA ARG A 185 -6.82 0.35 11.10
C ARG A 185 -7.98 -0.64 11.05
N GLU A 186 -7.99 -1.52 10.05
CA GLU A 186 -9.06 -2.52 9.89
C GLU A 186 -9.03 -3.58 10.99
N ARG A 187 -7.86 -3.87 11.57
CA ARG A 187 -7.67 -4.93 12.57
C ARG A 187 -7.52 -4.40 14.00
N ASP A 188 -6.72 -3.37 14.16
CA ASP A 188 -6.41 -2.71 15.43
C ASP A 188 -6.31 -1.18 15.21
N PRO A 189 -7.43 -0.45 15.31
CA PRO A 189 -7.45 1.00 15.09
C PRO A 189 -6.60 1.75 16.13
N VAL A 190 -6.40 1.17 17.32
CA VAL A 190 -5.64 1.75 18.41
C VAL A 190 -4.14 1.66 18.09
N ALA A 191 -3.66 0.52 17.59
CA ALA A 191 -2.30 0.38 17.08
C ALA A 191 -2.05 1.24 15.84
N ALA A 192 -3.02 1.37 14.93
CA ALA A 192 -2.91 2.26 13.78
C ALA A 192 -2.72 3.73 14.20
N ALA A 193 -3.44 4.18 15.23
CA ALA A 193 -3.28 5.52 15.79
C ALA A 193 -1.88 5.72 16.40
N GLY A 194 -1.43 4.78 17.25
CA GLY A 194 -0.08 4.81 17.82
C GLY A 194 1.01 4.83 16.74
N PHE A 195 0.83 4.04 15.68
CA PHE A 195 1.72 4.01 14.53
C PHE A 195 1.79 5.35 13.81
N LEU A 196 0.65 5.98 13.49
CA LEU A 196 0.62 7.28 12.78
C LEU A 196 1.22 8.42 13.60
N CYS A 197 1.12 8.37 14.93
CA CYS A 197 1.69 9.37 15.83
C CYS A 197 3.23 9.41 15.77
N VAL A 198 3.88 8.32 15.39
CA VAL A 198 5.35 8.22 15.37
C VAL A 198 5.89 8.12 13.95
N ALA A 199 5.26 7.31 13.10
CA ALA A 199 5.75 6.99 11.77
C ALA A 199 5.85 8.25 10.89
N GLY A 200 7.09 8.60 10.53
CA GLY A 200 7.39 9.76 9.70
C GLY A 200 7.44 11.11 10.43
N ILE A 201 7.23 11.13 11.75
CA ILE A 201 7.45 12.31 12.60
C ILE A 201 8.79 12.16 13.34
N LEU A 202 8.97 11.04 14.03
CA LEU A 202 10.19 10.68 14.74
C LEU A 202 10.81 9.46 14.08
N ASP A 203 11.73 9.70 13.15
CA ASP A 203 12.38 8.64 12.39
C ASP A 203 13.82 8.41 12.89
N VAL A 204 14.19 7.17 13.15
CA VAL A 204 15.58 6.74 13.41
C VAL A 204 16.54 7.20 12.29
N ARG A 205 16.05 7.33 11.05
CA ARG A 205 16.79 7.92 9.91
C ARG A 205 17.18 9.38 10.16
N ALA A 206 16.35 10.13 10.87
CA ALA A 206 16.61 11.53 11.15
C ALA A 206 17.72 11.70 12.21
N LEU A 207 17.88 10.70 13.10
CA LEU A 207 18.95 10.63 14.11
C LEU A 207 20.29 10.16 13.55
N ARG A 208 20.31 9.33 12.51
CA ARG A 208 21.55 8.92 11.83
C ARG A 208 21.77 9.75 10.58
N ALA A 209 22.64 10.76 10.65
CA ALA A 209 23.12 11.50 9.49
C ALA A 209 23.61 10.50 8.43
N ARG A 210 22.80 10.30 7.39
CA ARG A 210 23.13 9.38 6.31
C ARG A 210 23.97 10.19 5.34
N SER A 211 25.25 9.86 5.19
CA SER A 211 25.97 10.26 3.99
C SER A 211 25.31 9.51 2.83
N SER A 212 24.38 10.18 2.14
CA SER A 212 23.84 9.67 0.90
C SER A 212 24.99 9.73 -0.11
N ARG A 213 25.74 8.64 -0.25
CA ARG A 213 26.53 8.42 -1.45
C ARG A 213 25.55 8.53 -2.61
N THR A 214 25.76 9.56 -3.43
CA THR A 214 25.00 9.84 -4.65
C THR A 214 24.83 8.53 -5.42
N GLY A 215 23.60 8.03 -5.46
CA GLY A 215 23.27 6.83 -6.21
C GLY A 215 23.55 7.11 -7.68
N GLY A 216 24.47 6.34 -8.25
CA GLY A 216 24.77 6.39 -9.67
C GLY A 216 23.50 6.24 -10.52
N VAL A 217 23.45 6.98 -11.63
CA VAL A 217 22.40 6.80 -12.63
C VAL A 217 22.64 5.43 -13.28
N ASP A 218 21.70 4.49 -13.13
CA ASP A 218 21.80 3.13 -13.69
C ASP A 218 20.73 2.94 -14.77
N ALA A 219 21.16 2.94 -16.04
CA ALA A 219 20.29 2.77 -17.20
C ALA A 219 19.42 1.50 -17.12
N PHE A 220 19.97 0.40 -16.58
CA PHE A 220 19.26 -0.86 -16.47
C PHE A 220 18.13 -0.79 -15.44
N ALA A 221 18.37 -0.13 -14.30
CA ALA A 221 17.35 0.08 -13.29
C ALA A 221 16.18 0.93 -13.82
N TYR A 222 16.46 1.96 -14.62
CA TYR A 222 15.41 2.73 -15.29
C TYR A 222 14.66 1.94 -16.35
N LEU A 223 15.33 1.08 -17.12
CA LEU A 223 14.67 0.21 -18.10
C LEU A 223 13.72 -0.77 -17.42
N MET A 224 14.15 -1.37 -16.30
CA MET A 224 13.27 -2.25 -15.49
C MET A 224 12.06 -1.50 -14.93
N LEU A 225 12.27 -0.28 -14.43
CA LEU A 225 11.20 0.57 -13.94
C LEU A 225 10.22 0.91 -15.07
N ALA A 226 10.73 1.33 -16.23
CA ALA A 226 9.93 1.62 -17.41
C ALA A 226 9.12 0.40 -17.86
N ALA A 227 9.72 -0.79 -17.88
CA ALA A 227 9.02 -2.03 -18.21
C ALA A 227 7.91 -2.35 -17.20
N ALA A 228 8.18 -2.24 -15.90
CA ALA A 228 7.19 -2.48 -14.85
C ALA A 228 5.99 -1.52 -15.00
N LEU A 229 6.25 -0.21 -15.11
CA LEU A 229 5.22 0.82 -15.28
C LEU A 229 4.47 0.66 -16.61
N GLY A 230 5.18 0.31 -17.68
CA GLY A 230 4.59 0.07 -19.01
C GLY A 230 3.65 -1.12 -19.02
N ILE A 231 4.02 -2.23 -18.34
CA ILE A 231 3.13 -3.38 -18.18
C ILE A 231 1.87 -2.96 -17.43
N VAL A 232 2.00 -2.28 -16.29
CA VAL A 232 0.84 -1.83 -15.50
C VAL A 232 -0.04 -0.87 -16.29
N ALA A 233 0.54 0.11 -16.99
CA ALA A 233 -0.20 1.05 -17.82
C ALA A 233 -0.90 0.41 -19.02
N SER A 234 -0.23 -0.56 -19.69
CA SER A 234 -0.80 -1.29 -20.83
C SER A 234 -2.01 -2.14 -20.44
N ARG A 235 -2.09 -2.52 -19.17
CA ARG A 235 -3.24 -3.18 -18.57
C ARG A 235 -4.19 -2.19 -17.88
N HIS A 236 -4.13 -0.90 -18.20
CA HIS A 236 -4.98 0.14 -17.59
C HIS A 236 -4.96 0.18 -16.05
N GLY A 237 -3.86 -0.27 -15.42
CA GLY A 237 -3.73 -0.38 -13.97
C GLY A 237 -4.16 -1.72 -13.36
N ASP A 238 -4.62 -2.68 -14.18
CA ASP A 238 -5.21 -3.93 -13.72
C ASP A 238 -4.41 -4.60 -12.60
N ALA A 239 -5.14 -4.94 -11.53
CA ALA A 239 -4.69 -5.64 -10.32
C ALA A 239 -3.69 -4.90 -9.42
N LEU A 240 -3.14 -3.75 -9.81
CA LEU A 240 -2.09 -3.08 -9.03
C LEU A 240 -2.36 -1.62 -8.70
N VAL A 241 -3.04 -0.86 -9.56
CA VAL A 241 -3.32 0.55 -9.29
C VAL A 241 -4.70 0.93 -9.78
N HIS A 242 -5.30 1.94 -9.14
CA HIS A 242 -6.59 2.44 -9.58
C HIS A 242 -6.52 2.94 -11.05
N PRO A 243 -7.52 2.67 -11.92
CA PRO A 243 -7.45 2.99 -13.36
C PRO A 243 -7.18 4.46 -13.67
N ALA A 244 -7.60 5.37 -12.80
CA ALA A 244 -7.29 6.80 -12.92
C ALA A 244 -5.77 7.10 -12.92
N PHE A 245 -4.94 6.23 -12.35
CA PHE A 245 -3.48 6.35 -12.38
C PHE A 245 -2.83 5.77 -13.63
N ALA A 246 -3.57 5.10 -14.51
CA ALA A 246 -2.99 4.48 -15.71
C ALA A 246 -2.25 5.50 -16.60
N VAL A 247 -2.84 6.68 -16.81
CA VAL A 247 -2.23 7.75 -17.61
C VAL A 247 -0.99 8.34 -16.91
N PRO A 248 -1.03 8.77 -15.64
CA PRO A 248 0.16 9.17 -14.90
C PRO A 248 1.30 8.13 -14.90
N VAL A 249 0.96 6.85 -14.73
CA VAL A 249 1.91 5.74 -14.74
C VAL A 249 2.53 5.56 -16.13
N ALA A 250 1.76 5.67 -17.20
CA ALA A 250 2.26 5.64 -18.58
C ALA A 250 3.25 6.79 -18.85
N CYS A 251 2.93 8.00 -18.41
CA CYS A 251 3.84 9.15 -18.51
C CYS A 251 5.15 8.89 -17.75
N CYS A 252 5.09 8.27 -16.58
CA CYS A 252 6.28 7.88 -15.82
C CYS A 252 7.09 6.79 -16.52
N ALA A 253 6.45 5.82 -17.19
CA ALA A 253 7.13 4.81 -17.99
C ALA A 253 7.93 5.43 -19.13
N ILE A 254 7.34 6.41 -19.83
CA ILE A 254 8.00 7.18 -20.89
C ILE A 254 9.18 7.97 -20.31
N ALA A 255 8.97 8.71 -19.21
CA ALA A 255 10.03 9.47 -18.55
C ALA A 255 11.19 8.58 -18.08
N ALA A 256 10.90 7.42 -17.49
CA ALA A 256 11.91 6.43 -17.10
C ALA A 256 12.67 5.89 -18.31
N THR A 257 11.99 5.66 -19.44
CA THR A 257 12.64 5.24 -20.71
C THR A 257 13.60 6.31 -21.21
N PHE A 258 13.19 7.58 -21.24
CA PHE A 258 14.09 8.68 -21.59
C PHE A 258 15.30 8.76 -20.66
N LEU A 259 15.09 8.67 -19.35
CA LEU A 259 16.20 8.66 -18.39
C LEU A 259 17.14 7.47 -18.59
N ALA A 260 16.63 6.29 -18.98
CA ALA A 260 17.46 5.13 -19.31
C ALA A 260 18.38 5.39 -20.51
N LEU A 261 17.89 6.11 -21.53
CA LEU A 261 18.65 6.43 -22.75
C LEU A 261 19.80 7.43 -22.48
N PHE A 262 19.61 8.35 -21.54
CA PHE A 262 20.61 9.36 -21.17
C PHE A 262 21.49 8.96 -19.97
N ALA A 263 21.19 7.84 -19.32
CA ALA A 263 21.92 7.36 -18.15
C ALA A 263 23.27 6.72 -18.53
N SER A 264 24.32 7.08 -17.80
CA SER A 264 25.61 6.39 -17.88
C SER A 264 25.48 4.93 -17.39
N ARG A 265 26.26 4.00 -17.96
CA ARG A 265 26.30 2.60 -17.51
C ARG A 265 27.08 2.47 -16.19
N GLN A 266 26.46 2.81 -15.07
CA GLN A 266 26.99 2.45 -13.75
C GLN A 266 26.35 1.16 -13.24
N ARG A 267 27.12 0.33 -12.54
CA ARG A 267 26.66 -0.95 -11.98
C ARG A 267 26.48 -0.80 -10.47
N CYS A 268 25.32 -0.33 -10.03
CA CYS A 268 24.95 -0.33 -8.61
C CYS A 268 23.81 -1.30 -8.35
N ALA A 269 24.14 -2.48 -7.81
CA ALA A 269 23.16 -3.54 -7.57
C ALA A 269 22.00 -3.11 -6.64
N SER A 270 22.25 -2.25 -5.65
CA SER A 270 21.24 -1.79 -4.70
C SER A 270 20.09 -1.00 -5.33
N VAL A 271 20.38 -0.26 -6.42
CA VAL A 271 19.41 0.61 -7.10
C VAL A 271 18.43 -0.20 -7.97
N ARG A 272 18.80 -1.45 -8.32
CA ARG A 272 18.00 -2.35 -9.16
C ARG A 272 16.93 -3.11 -8.40
N ILE A 273 17.07 -3.24 -7.08
CA ILE A 273 16.19 -4.11 -6.27
C ILE A 273 14.74 -3.62 -6.32
N ALA A 274 14.51 -2.31 -6.21
CA ALA A 274 13.14 -1.77 -6.24
C ALA A 274 12.47 -1.92 -7.62
N PRO A 275 13.08 -1.51 -8.74
CA PRO A 275 12.55 -1.81 -10.08
C PRO A 275 12.35 -3.30 -10.34
N ALA A 276 13.23 -4.17 -9.82
CA ALA A 276 13.07 -5.63 -9.92
C ALA A 276 11.84 -6.13 -9.16
N ALA A 277 11.64 -5.67 -7.93
CA ALA A 277 10.46 -6.03 -7.15
C ALA A 277 9.17 -5.53 -7.82
N MET A 278 9.17 -4.31 -8.38
CA MET A 278 8.04 -3.78 -9.14
C MET A 278 7.76 -4.58 -10.40
N LEU A 279 8.79 -4.94 -11.18
CA LEU A 279 8.63 -5.73 -12.39
C LEU A 279 8.13 -7.14 -12.07
N ALA A 280 8.70 -7.79 -11.06
CA ALA A 280 8.23 -9.08 -10.58
C ALA A 280 6.77 -8.99 -10.12
N GLY A 281 6.41 -7.96 -9.36
CA GLY A 281 5.03 -7.70 -8.96
C GLY A 281 4.09 -7.41 -10.13
N ALA A 282 4.55 -6.74 -11.19
CA ALA A 282 3.76 -6.48 -12.39
C ALA A 282 3.55 -7.75 -13.25
N LEU A 283 4.54 -8.64 -13.29
CA LEU A 283 4.47 -9.89 -14.04
C LEU A 283 3.70 -10.98 -13.29
N LEU A 284 3.90 -11.08 -11.97
CA LEU A 284 3.26 -12.05 -11.09
C LEU A 284 1.92 -11.56 -10.53
N GLY A 285 1.70 -10.24 -10.53
CA GLY A 285 0.43 -9.59 -10.21
C GLY A 285 -0.63 -10.09 -11.17
N ALA A 286 -1.71 -10.60 -10.58
CA ALA A 286 -2.68 -11.53 -11.15
C ALA A 286 -3.10 -11.24 -12.61
N PRO A 287 -3.43 -12.30 -13.40
CA PRO A 287 -3.97 -12.12 -14.75
C PRO A 287 -5.22 -11.22 -14.75
N PRO A 288 -5.45 -10.46 -15.83
CA PRO A 288 -6.50 -9.45 -15.90
C PRO A 288 -7.88 -10.08 -15.71
N PRO A 289 -8.68 -9.63 -14.72
CA PRO A 289 -10.06 -10.05 -14.62
C PRO A 289 -10.89 -9.31 -15.68
N ARG A 290 -11.57 -10.08 -16.55
CA ARG A 290 -12.52 -9.53 -17.51
C ARG A 290 -13.81 -9.17 -16.77
N TYR A 291 -14.12 -7.88 -16.78
CA TYR A 291 -15.18 -7.21 -16.04
C TYR A 291 -16.53 -7.24 -16.75
N HIS A 292 -17.64 -7.30 -15.99
CA HIS A 292 -18.93 -6.63 -16.25
C HIS A 292 -19.60 -6.27 -14.89
N ALA A 293 -20.08 -5.02 -14.79
CA ALA A 293 -20.60 -4.37 -13.58
C ALA A 293 -22.00 -4.87 -13.15
N THR A 294 -22.23 -5.02 -11.84
CA THR A 294 -23.31 -4.38 -11.04
C THR A 294 -23.34 -4.85 -9.57
N GLU A 295 -23.71 -3.92 -8.67
CA GLU A 295 -24.39 -4.08 -7.35
C GLU A 295 -23.59 -4.17 -6.01
N THR A 296 -23.55 -2.99 -5.35
CA THR A 296 -23.97 -2.61 -3.97
C THR A 296 -23.40 -3.27 -2.70
N THR A 297 -23.05 -2.39 -1.75
CA THR A 297 -22.35 -2.60 -0.47
C THR A 297 -23.26 -2.88 0.73
N MET A 298 -22.85 -3.79 1.63
CA MET A 298 -23.70 -4.26 2.75
C MET A 298 -23.71 -3.45 4.07
N ARG A 299 -22.90 -2.40 4.24
CA ARG A 299 -22.78 -1.74 5.57
C ARG A 299 -23.98 -0.87 5.97
N ASP A 300 -24.85 -0.53 5.03
CA ASP A 300 -25.99 0.37 5.27
C ASP A 300 -27.33 -0.37 5.23
N LEU A 301 -27.30 -1.71 5.24
CA LEU A 301 -28.49 -2.53 5.05
C LEU A 301 -29.32 -2.66 6.33
N PHE A 302 -30.64 -2.50 6.21
CA PHE A 302 -31.62 -2.69 7.30
C PHE A 302 -32.63 -3.79 6.97
N ALA A 303 -33.25 -4.37 8.01
CA ALA A 303 -34.30 -5.37 7.81
C ALA A 303 -35.47 -4.74 7.03
N GLY A 304 -35.98 -5.47 6.03
CA GLY A 304 -37.00 -5.00 5.10
C GLY A 304 -36.46 -4.46 3.78
N GLU A 305 -35.15 -4.28 3.61
CA GLU A 305 -34.55 -3.81 2.36
C GLU A 305 -34.44 -4.91 1.31
N GLU A 306 -34.76 -4.57 0.06
CA GLU A 306 -34.53 -5.45 -1.09
C GLU A 306 -33.05 -5.44 -1.48
N LEU A 307 -32.45 -6.63 -1.55
CA LEU A 307 -31.05 -6.83 -1.89
C LEU A 307 -30.94 -7.82 -3.05
N SER A 308 -30.22 -7.41 -4.10
CA SER A 308 -29.68 -8.29 -5.14
C SER A 308 -28.21 -8.52 -4.82
N PHE A 309 -27.84 -9.77 -4.50
CA PHE A 309 -26.47 -10.13 -4.13
C PHE A 309 -25.97 -11.29 -4.97
N THR A 310 -24.72 -11.17 -5.41
CA THR A 310 -24.03 -12.22 -6.16
C THR A 310 -22.82 -12.71 -5.36
N GLY A 311 -22.64 -14.03 -5.22
CA GLY A 311 -21.51 -14.60 -4.48
C GLY A 311 -21.34 -16.11 -4.69
N THR A 312 -20.23 -16.65 -4.20
CA THR A 312 -20.05 -18.10 -4.07
C THR A 312 -20.85 -18.63 -2.90
N LEU A 313 -21.59 -19.71 -3.13
CA LEU A 313 -22.24 -20.45 -2.07
C LEU A 313 -21.21 -21.12 -1.17
N VAL A 314 -21.21 -20.76 0.10
CA VAL A 314 -20.47 -21.44 1.17
C VAL A 314 -21.48 -22.08 2.10
N ARG A 315 -21.30 -23.37 2.37
CA ARG A 315 -22.12 -24.11 3.35
C ARG A 315 -21.27 -24.45 4.56
N THR A 316 -21.80 -24.16 5.73
CA THR A 316 -21.27 -24.59 7.02
C THR A 316 -22.37 -25.41 7.69
N SER A 317 -22.05 -26.38 8.54
CA SER A 317 -23.02 -27.25 9.21
C SER A 317 -24.24 -26.48 9.77
N GLY A 318 -25.36 -26.51 9.04
CA GLY A 318 -26.61 -25.83 9.38
C GLY A 318 -26.86 -24.43 8.77
N SER A 319 -25.94 -23.86 7.98
CA SER A 319 -26.13 -22.55 7.34
C SER A 319 -25.57 -22.48 5.91
N SER A 320 -26.20 -21.64 5.09
CA SER A 320 -25.74 -21.32 3.73
C SER A 320 -25.53 -19.82 3.62
N ALA A 321 -24.41 -19.41 3.05
CA ALA A 321 -24.11 -18.00 2.80
C ALA A 321 -23.57 -17.80 1.38
N LEU A 322 -23.82 -16.63 0.82
CA LEU A 322 -23.11 -16.17 -0.36
C LEU A 322 -21.95 -15.30 0.10
N VAL A 323 -20.75 -15.67 -0.29
CA VAL A 323 -19.54 -14.92 0.03
C VAL A 323 -19.01 -14.27 -1.23
N ARG A 324 -18.65 -12.99 -1.13
CA ARG A 324 -17.92 -12.26 -2.16
C ARG A 324 -16.97 -11.28 -1.49
N TYR A 325 -15.76 -11.13 -1.98
CA TYR A 325 -14.81 -10.20 -1.37
C TYR A 325 -15.11 -8.78 -1.80
N ALA A 326 -14.82 -7.78 -1.00
CA ALA A 326 -14.95 -6.38 -1.35
C ALA A 326 -13.67 -5.60 -1.09
N ILE A 327 -13.37 -4.69 -1.98
CA ILE A 327 -12.16 -3.87 -2.09
C ILE A 327 -12.59 -2.44 -1.81
N THR A 328 -12.00 -1.81 -0.80
CA THR A 328 -12.29 -0.41 -0.44
C THR A 328 -11.33 0.55 -1.13
N CYS A 329 -10.09 0.14 -1.38
CA CYS A 329 -9.08 0.93 -2.06
C CYS A 329 -8.20 0.12 -3.01
N CYS A 330 -7.85 -1.15 -2.73
CA CYS A 330 -6.81 -1.83 -3.52
C CYS A 330 -6.68 -3.37 -3.55
N ARG A 331 -7.64 -4.26 -3.35
CA ARG A 331 -7.45 -5.74 -3.35
C ARG A 331 -6.54 -6.31 -2.26
N ALA A 332 -5.46 -5.62 -1.85
CA ALA A 332 -4.72 -5.94 -0.63
C ALA A 332 -5.57 -5.71 0.61
N ASP A 333 -6.57 -4.84 0.52
CA ASP A 333 -7.60 -4.56 1.51
C ASP A 333 -8.88 -5.36 1.27
N ALA A 334 -8.84 -6.38 0.39
CA ALA A 334 -10.04 -7.13 0.09
C ALA A 334 -10.54 -7.91 1.31
N ALA A 335 -11.74 -7.62 1.77
CA ALA A 335 -12.39 -8.29 2.88
C ALA A 335 -13.60 -9.10 2.40
N PRO A 336 -13.85 -10.32 2.91
CA PRO A 336 -15.04 -11.08 2.55
C PRO A 336 -16.29 -10.36 3.06
N ILE A 337 -17.28 -10.21 2.20
CA ILE A 337 -18.65 -9.89 2.58
C ILE A 337 -19.52 -11.14 2.37
N ALA A 338 -20.24 -11.53 3.41
CA ALA A 338 -21.08 -12.72 3.42
C ALA A 338 -22.54 -12.35 3.68
N VAL A 339 -23.45 -12.75 2.78
CA VAL A 339 -24.90 -12.74 3.04
C VAL A 339 -25.33 -14.13 3.46
N ARG A 340 -25.87 -14.29 4.66
CA ARG A 340 -26.52 -15.54 5.05
C ARG A 340 -27.86 -15.67 4.34
N LEU A 341 -28.12 -16.85 3.77
CA LEU A 341 -29.40 -17.16 3.14
C LEU A 341 -30.35 -17.72 4.20
N GLU A 342 -31.62 -17.31 4.13
CA GLU A 342 -32.67 -17.81 5.02
C GLU A 342 -32.90 -19.32 4.88
N ARG A 343 -32.74 -19.84 3.66
CA ARG A 343 -32.87 -21.25 3.31
C ARG A 343 -31.73 -21.72 2.41
N PRO A 344 -31.28 -22.99 2.53
CA PRO A 344 -30.22 -23.52 1.69
C PRO A 344 -30.70 -23.64 0.23
N PRO A 345 -29.96 -23.10 -0.74
CA PRO A 345 -30.31 -23.25 -2.14
C PRO A 345 -29.94 -24.66 -2.66
N PRO A 346 -30.58 -25.16 -3.73
CA PRO A 346 -30.35 -26.49 -4.29
C PRO A 346 -29.09 -26.56 -5.18
N TYR A 347 -28.00 -25.90 -4.77
CA TYR A 347 -26.74 -25.86 -5.51
C TYR A 347 -25.58 -26.27 -4.61
N GLU A 348 -24.49 -26.76 -5.18
CA GLU A 348 -23.32 -27.21 -4.40
C GLU A 348 -22.49 -26.04 -3.86
N THR A 349 -21.73 -26.29 -2.78
CA THR A 349 -20.73 -25.34 -2.29
C THR A 349 -19.76 -24.96 -3.42
N GLY A 350 -19.43 -23.68 -3.53
CA GLY A 350 -18.63 -23.13 -4.63
C GLY A 350 -19.46 -22.72 -5.86
N ALA A 351 -20.75 -23.06 -5.93
CA ALA A 351 -21.61 -22.58 -6.99
C ALA A 351 -21.79 -21.05 -6.87
N TRP A 352 -21.69 -20.36 -8.01
CA TRP A 352 -21.96 -18.94 -8.09
C TRP A 352 -23.44 -18.69 -8.29
N LEU A 353 -24.00 -17.91 -7.37
CA LEU A 353 -25.43 -17.61 -7.34
C LEU A 353 -25.65 -16.10 -7.35
N ARG A 354 -26.67 -15.66 -8.08
CA ARG A 354 -27.33 -14.37 -7.89
C ARG A 354 -28.61 -14.61 -7.09
N VAL A 355 -28.77 -13.88 -6.00
CA VAL A 355 -29.94 -13.97 -5.13
C VAL A 355 -30.55 -12.60 -4.95
N ASN A 356 -31.82 -12.50 -5.33
CA ASN A 356 -32.64 -11.34 -5.06
C ASN A 356 -33.59 -11.70 -3.91
N GLY A 357 -33.67 -10.84 -2.92
CA GLY A 357 -34.52 -11.09 -1.76
C GLY A 357 -34.67 -9.86 -0.87
N VAL A 358 -35.30 -10.08 0.27
CA VAL A 358 -35.45 -9.06 1.31
C VAL A 358 -34.63 -9.49 2.52
N LEU A 359 -33.90 -8.56 3.13
CA LEU A 359 -33.20 -8.84 4.37
C LEU A 359 -34.18 -8.92 5.54
N GLU A 360 -34.03 -9.95 6.36
CA GLU A 360 -34.80 -10.15 7.58
C GLU A 360 -33.85 -10.24 8.77
N ASP A 361 -34.24 -9.61 9.87
CA ASP A 361 -33.62 -9.85 11.17
C ASP A 361 -34.35 -11.00 11.88
N ARG A 362 -33.62 -12.08 12.18
CA ARG A 362 -34.11 -13.16 13.06
C ARG A 362 -33.28 -13.20 14.34
N GLY A 363 -33.66 -12.38 15.31
CA GLY A 363 -33.07 -12.39 16.65
C GLY A 363 -31.63 -11.87 16.69
N GLY A 364 -31.31 -10.86 15.87
CA GLY A 364 -29.99 -10.26 15.72
C GLY A 364 -29.15 -10.88 14.60
N ASP A 365 -29.65 -11.89 13.89
CA ASP A 365 -28.97 -12.53 12.74
C ASP A 365 -29.64 -12.11 11.44
N MET A 366 -28.98 -11.23 10.69
CA MET A 366 -29.47 -10.75 9.38
C MET A 366 -29.36 -11.85 8.32
N ARG A 367 -30.49 -12.17 7.69
CA ARG A 367 -30.58 -13.20 6.64
C ARG A 367 -31.33 -12.69 5.43
N LEU A 368 -30.88 -13.06 4.24
CA LEU A 368 -31.57 -12.76 2.99
C LEU A 368 -32.65 -13.81 2.74
N ARG A 369 -33.92 -13.40 2.86
CA ARG A 369 -35.07 -14.19 2.42
C ARG A 369 -35.12 -14.14 0.90
N ALA A 370 -34.54 -15.16 0.28
CA ALA A 370 -34.38 -15.27 -1.15
C ALA A 370 -35.75 -15.44 -1.86
N GLN A 371 -36.13 -14.43 -2.64
CA GLN A 371 -37.27 -14.47 -3.55
C GLN A 371 -36.91 -15.19 -4.86
N ARG A 372 -35.72 -14.89 -5.40
CA ARG A 372 -35.19 -15.49 -6.63
C ARG A 372 -33.75 -15.91 -6.42
N ILE A 373 -33.42 -17.15 -6.77
CA ILE A 373 -32.06 -17.70 -6.72
C ILE A 373 -31.75 -18.20 -8.12
N GLU A 374 -30.69 -17.69 -8.71
CA GLU A 374 -30.24 -18.10 -10.03
C GLU A 374 -28.79 -18.56 -9.96
N ARG A 375 -28.53 -19.75 -10.49
CA ARG A 375 -27.15 -20.13 -10.76
C ARG A 375 -26.65 -19.28 -11.91
N ILE A 376 -25.51 -18.65 -11.67
CA ILE A 376 -24.80 -17.89 -12.68
C ILE A 376 -23.44 -18.52 -12.92
N SER A 377 -22.80 -18.14 -14.01
CA SER A 377 -21.39 -18.41 -14.23
C SER A 377 -20.57 -17.68 -13.16
N ALA A 378 -19.44 -18.27 -12.75
CA ALA A 378 -18.47 -17.54 -11.93
C ALA A 378 -18.13 -16.20 -12.60
N PRO A 379 -18.24 -15.06 -11.91
CA PRO A 379 -17.83 -13.78 -12.46
C PRO A 379 -16.33 -13.81 -12.70
N GLY A 380 -15.88 -13.09 -13.73
CA GLY A 380 -14.45 -12.94 -14.02
C GLY A 380 -13.66 -12.32 -12.87
N ASP A 381 -14.34 -11.54 -12.02
CA ASP A 381 -13.79 -10.97 -10.79
C ASP A 381 -14.64 -11.35 -9.55
N PRO A 382 -14.09 -12.12 -8.59
CA PRO A 382 -14.81 -12.47 -7.37
C PRO A 382 -14.85 -11.33 -6.35
N PHE A 383 -14.23 -10.17 -6.64
CA PHE A 383 -14.24 -9.00 -5.76
C PHE A 383 -15.35 -8.00 -6.14
N LEU A 384 -15.81 -7.24 -5.15
CA LEU A 384 -16.68 -6.07 -5.21
C LEU A 384 -15.79 -4.84 -5.04
N TYR A 385 -16.04 -3.75 -5.75
CA TYR A 385 -15.26 -2.52 -5.60
C TYR A 385 -16.13 -1.45 -4.95
N ARG A 386 -15.56 -0.75 -3.98
CA ARG A 386 -16.23 0.27 -3.17
C ARG A 386 -15.87 1.69 -3.59
#